data_AF-A6URY8-F1
#
_entry.id   AF-A6URY8-F1
#
_cell.length_a   1.000
_cell.length_b   1.000
_cell.length_c   1.000
_cell.angle_alpha   90.00
_cell.angle_beta   90.00
_cell.angle_gamma   90.00
#
_symmetry.space_group_name_H-M   'P 1'
#
loop_
_entity.id
_entity.type
_entity.pdbx_description
1 polymer ?
#
loop_
_entity_poly.entity_id
_entity_poly.type
_entity_poly.pdbx_seq_one_letter_code
_entity_poly.pdbx_strand_id
1 'polypeptide(L)'
;MSKKINTKNKKQDDEFFVLNLNQFRMITGYELSNNDLILEINKNYEVIVPIEYNVSFKDGKLIFEDFIGEKSDSVRALANSLKSGILNKMSQSIVEGLTNNVTNRRTYYINEGIPLIGHTAFGLIDRGTNVIQIRGLSGCNINCPFCSVDEGNHSKSRKNDYYVDMDYLVSEYKKIADFKGNTKLEAHLDGQGEPSLYYPLLELVQELNEINGPKKGIVSIQSNGVNLNEKLIDDLADSGLHRINMSINAIDEKLSKGLSGKKDYDINKILEISEYIKNSKIHLLIAPILLPNYNDTEFKKVLDYAVNLQQKIPQNTINPINNKKNPILGAQLCLTYQFGRKVPKMKTWDFNKFYGLLANYEKEYSSNGINVNLKVPLNEYFGSHVRTRLPCPFKVNDVISATVLMDGRVNGEIIASSMDRIIQVINCKLETCKIIGKRINVKVLRTKDNIIVGTLVK
;
A
#
# COMPACT_ATOMS: atom_id res chain seq x y z
N MET A 1 39.63 -11.81 -52.82
CA MET A 1 38.55 -12.57 -52.15
C MET A 1 38.76 -12.51 -50.64
N SER A 2 38.31 -11.43 -49.99
CA SER A 2 38.37 -11.25 -48.54
C SER A 2 37.01 -11.58 -47.95
N LYS A 3 36.96 -12.67 -47.17
CA LYS A 3 35.77 -13.17 -46.48
C LYS A 3 35.21 -12.09 -45.54
N LYS A 4 34.05 -11.53 -45.87
CA LYS A 4 33.15 -10.89 -44.89
C LYS A 4 32.58 -12.01 -44.00
N ILE A 5 33.30 -12.38 -42.94
CA ILE A 5 32.80 -13.27 -41.90
C ILE A 5 31.82 -12.47 -41.03
N ASN A 6 30.55 -12.63 -41.36
CA ASN A 6 29.38 -12.70 -40.49
C ASN A 6 29.53 -12.13 -39.06
N THR A 7 29.48 -10.80 -38.92
CA THR A 7 29.36 -10.11 -37.63
C THR A 7 27.96 -10.20 -37.01
N LYS A 8 26.94 -10.68 -37.76
CA LYS A 8 25.58 -10.88 -37.26
C LYS A 8 25.45 -12.15 -36.40
N ASN A 9 26.15 -13.25 -36.72
CA ASN A 9 26.10 -14.48 -35.93
C ASN A 9 26.89 -14.41 -34.61
N LYS A 10 27.88 -13.51 -34.48
CA LYS A 10 28.64 -13.35 -33.23
C LYS A 10 27.80 -12.72 -32.10
N LYS A 11 26.97 -11.72 -32.42
CA LYS A 11 26.12 -11.03 -31.43
C LYS A 11 25.01 -11.92 -30.86
N GLN A 12 24.59 -12.96 -31.57
CA GLN A 12 23.48 -13.83 -31.17
C GLN A 12 23.97 -15.05 -30.35
N ASP A 13 25.24 -15.44 -30.50
CA ASP A 13 25.86 -16.52 -29.70
C ASP A 13 26.30 -16.07 -28.30
N ASP A 14 26.60 -14.77 -28.11
CA ASP A 14 27.05 -14.21 -26.82
C ASP A 14 25.90 -13.99 -25.81
N GLU A 15 24.63 -14.11 -26.21
CA GLU A 15 23.46 -13.95 -25.32
C GLU A 15 23.19 -15.20 -24.44
N PHE A 16 23.77 -16.35 -24.76
CA PHE A 16 23.55 -17.59 -24.01
C PHE A 16 24.19 -17.57 -22.62
N PHE A 17 25.25 -16.79 -22.42
CA PHE A 17 25.96 -16.67 -21.15
C PHE A 17 25.58 -15.40 -20.38
N VAL A 18 24.41 -14.83 -20.72
CA VAL A 18 23.94 -13.58 -20.14
C VAL A 18 22.59 -13.79 -19.46
N LEU A 19 22.49 -13.45 -18.17
CA LEU A 19 21.21 -13.25 -17.50
C LEU A 19 20.89 -11.75 -17.48
N ASN A 20 19.92 -11.34 -18.29
CA ASN A 20 19.48 -9.95 -18.36
C ASN A 20 18.45 -9.68 -17.26
N LEU A 21 18.81 -8.91 -16.24
CA LEU A 21 17.91 -8.57 -15.14
C LEU A 21 16.87 -7.51 -15.53
N ASN A 22 17.13 -6.72 -16.58
CA ASN A 22 16.19 -5.71 -17.08
C ASN A 22 14.88 -6.29 -17.63
N GLN A 23 14.80 -7.61 -17.84
CA GLN A 23 13.56 -8.28 -18.21
C GLN A 23 12.56 -8.35 -17.03
N PHE A 24 13.03 -8.21 -15.79
CA PHE A 24 12.21 -8.29 -14.59
C PHE A 24 11.79 -6.89 -14.17
N ARG A 25 10.53 -6.55 -14.44
CA ARG A 25 9.96 -5.24 -14.11
C ARG A 25 10.07 -4.85 -12.63
N MET A 26 10.05 -5.84 -11.73
CA MET A 26 10.19 -5.61 -10.30
C MET A 26 11.59 -5.17 -9.88
N ILE A 27 12.63 -5.46 -10.66
CA ILE A 27 14.01 -5.05 -10.38
C ILE A 27 14.20 -3.64 -10.95
N THR A 28 14.37 -2.67 -10.07
CA THR A 28 14.46 -1.24 -10.43
C THR A 28 15.87 -0.69 -10.31
N GLY A 29 16.76 -1.44 -9.67
CA GLY A 29 18.16 -1.10 -9.49
C GLY A 29 18.96 -2.33 -9.08
N TYR A 30 20.27 -2.24 -9.20
CA TYR A 30 21.16 -3.34 -8.91
C TYR A 30 22.58 -2.84 -8.66
N GLU A 31 23.33 -3.56 -7.84
CA GLU A 31 24.75 -3.34 -7.58
C GLU A 31 25.42 -4.69 -7.30
N LEU A 32 26.61 -4.93 -7.85
CA LEU A 32 27.42 -6.11 -7.53
C LEU A 32 28.62 -5.66 -6.69
N SER A 33 28.71 -6.16 -5.45
CA SER A 33 29.80 -5.83 -4.52
C SER A 33 30.25 -7.09 -3.79
N ASN A 34 31.54 -7.43 -3.87
CA ASN A 34 32.13 -8.58 -3.16
C ASN A 34 31.36 -9.91 -3.33
N ASN A 35 30.92 -10.22 -4.56
CA ASN A 35 30.07 -11.37 -4.91
C ASN A 35 28.61 -11.32 -4.40
N ASP A 36 28.20 -10.24 -3.76
CA ASP A 36 26.81 -10.00 -3.40
C ASP A 36 26.14 -9.14 -4.47
N LEU A 37 25.08 -9.67 -5.06
CA LEU A 37 24.20 -8.93 -5.95
C LEU A 37 23.10 -8.28 -5.10
N ILE A 38 23.24 -6.98 -4.87
CA ILE A 38 22.24 -6.14 -4.21
C ILE A 38 21.21 -5.76 -5.27
N LEU A 39 19.95 -6.10 -5.04
CA LEU A 39 18.85 -5.76 -5.93
C LEU A 39 17.93 -4.77 -5.25
N GLU A 40 17.67 -3.66 -5.93
CA GLU A 40 16.56 -2.78 -5.59
C GLU A 40 15.29 -3.34 -6.24
N ILE A 41 14.30 -3.64 -5.41
CA ILE A 41 13.01 -4.19 -5.80
C ILE A 41 11.96 -3.10 -5.62
N ASN A 42 11.22 -2.80 -6.69
CA ASN A 42 10.10 -1.86 -6.68
C ASN A 42 10.44 -0.51 -5.99
N LYS A 43 11.65 0.01 -6.27
CA LYS A 43 12.25 1.26 -5.76
C LYS A 43 12.48 1.39 -4.26
N ASN A 44 11.69 0.71 -3.44
CA ASN A 44 11.62 0.96 -2.00
C ASN A 44 12.10 -0.23 -1.18
N TYR A 45 12.57 -1.29 -1.83
CA TYR A 45 13.02 -2.48 -1.16
C TYR A 45 14.39 -2.91 -1.66
N GLU A 46 15.15 -3.53 -0.77
CA GLU A 46 16.46 -4.07 -1.07
C GLU A 46 16.50 -5.55 -0.69
N VAL A 47 17.23 -6.33 -1.48
CA VAL A 47 17.55 -7.72 -1.16
C VAL A 47 18.97 -8.04 -1.62
N ILE A 48 19.68 -8.80 -0.79
CA ILE A 48 21.03 -9.29 -1.10
C ILE A 48 20.94 -10.73 -1.62
N VAL A 49 21.52 -10.97 -2.78
CA VAL A 49 21.60 -12.29 -3.42
C VAL A 49 23.06 -12.71 -3.51
N PRO A 50 23.52 -13.64 -2.66
CA PRO A 50 24.88 -14.15 -2.75
C PRO A 50 25.12 -14.90 -4.06
N ILE A 51 26.11 -14.47 -4.84
CA ILE A 51 26.48 -15.08 -6.10
C ILE A 51 27.76 -15.90 -5.91
N GLU A 52 27.64 -17.22 -5.97
CA GLU A 52 28.76 -18.16 -5.83
C GLU A 52 29.48 -18.46 -7.15
N TYR A 53 29.15 -17.71 -8.21
CA TYR A 53 29.64 -17.96 -9.56
C TYR A 53 30.58 -16.84 -9.99
N ASN A 54 31.56 -17.17 -10.83
CA ASN A 54 32.42 -16.18 -11.46
C ASN A 54 31.64 -15.40 -12.53
N VAL A 55 31.04 -14.29 -12.10
CA VAL A 55 30.23 -13.43 -12.97
C VAL A 55 30.78 -12.01 -12.97
N SER A 56 30.75 -11.38 -14.14
CA SER A 56 30.82 -9.92 -14.23
C SER A 56 29.43 -9.35 -14.41
N PHE A 57 29.26 -8.08 -14.03
CA PHE A 57 27.98 -7.40 -14.13
C PHE A 57 28.13 -6.10 -14.91
N LYS A 58 27.35 -5.98 -15.98
CA LYS A 58 27.39 -4.81 -16.87
C LYS A 58 26.02 -4.50 -17.43
N ASP A 59 25.57 -3.25 -17.30
CA ASP A 59 24.31 -2.77 -17.91
C ASP A 59 23.09 -3.66 -17.60
N GLY A 60 22.98 -4.16 -16.37
CA GLY A 60 21.86 -5.04 -15.97
C GLY A 60 21.99 -6.49 -16.40
N LYS A 61 23.16 -6.87 -16.92
CA LYS A 61 23.45 -8.21 -17.43
C LYS A 61 24.52 -8.85 -16.55
N LEU A 62 24.18 -10.00 -15.96
CA LEU A 62 25.17 -10.91 -15.36
C LEU A 62 25.76 -11.75 -16.49
N ILE A 63 27.08 -11.71 -16.63
CA ILE A 63 27.85 -12.41 -17.65
C ILE A 63 28.67 -13.49 -16.95
N PHE A 64 28.49 -14.75 -17.33
CA PHE A 64 29.28 -15.86 -16.77
C PHE A 64 30.66 -15.91 -17.46
N GLU A 65 31.71 -15.56 -16.73
CA GLU A 65 33.07 -15.42 -17.27
C GLU A 65 33.67 -16.78 -17.67
N ASP A 66 33.34 -17.84 -16.96
CA ASP A 66 33.91 -19.18 -17.14
C ASP A 66 33.55 -19.83 -18.50
N PHE A 67 32.60 -19.27 -19.25
CA PHE A 67 32.09 -19.85 -20.50
C PHE A 67 32.32 -18.96 -21.74
N ILE A 68 33.04 -17.85 -21.58
CA ILE A 68 33.30 -16.93 -22.69
C ILE A 68 34.18 -17.63 -23.75
N GLY A 69 33.63 -17.84 -24.94
CA GLY A 69 34.35 -18.39 -26.11
C GLY A 69 34.10 -19.87 -26.40
N GLU A 70 33.39 -20.60 -25.53
CA GLU A 70 33.02 -22.00 -25.76
C GLU A 70 31.64 -22.13 -26.42
N LYS A 71 31.52 -23.04 -27.40
CA LYS A 71 30.31 -23.19 -28.25
C LYS A 71 29.69 -24.58 -28.25
N SER A 72 30.08 -25.46 -27.33
CA SER A 72 29.50 -26.81 -27.25
C SER A 72 28.08 -26.79 -26.66
N ASP A 73 27.24 -27.72 -27.09
CA ASP A 73 25.88 -27.83 -26.55
C ASP A 73 25.86 -28.20 -25.05
N SER A 74 26.89 -28.88 -24.55
CA SER A 74 27.07 -29.16 -23.13
C SER A 74 27.28 -27.90 -22.29
N VAL A 75 28.05 -26.94 -22.81
CA VAL A 75 28.32 -25.66 -22.15
C VAL A 75 27.08 -24.76 -22.15
N ARG A 76 26.28 -24.79 -23.22
CA ARG A 76 24.97 -24.12 -23.26
C ARG A 76 24.00 -24.66 -22.22
N ALA A 77 23.91 -25.98 -22.08
CA ALA A 77 23.06 -26.62 -21.06
C ALA A 77 23.49 -26.22 -19.64
N LEU A 78 24.80 -26.18 -19.38
CA LEU A 78 25.34 -25.75 -18.09
C LEU A 78 25.02 -24.27 -17.80
N ALA A 79 25.19 -23.38 -18.76
CA ALA A 79 24.86 -21.96 -18.61
C ALA A 79 23.37 -21.74 -18.29
N ASN A 80 22.46 -22.50 -18.92
CA ASN A 80 21.04 -22.44 -18.60
C ASN A 80 20.75 -22.93 -17.17
N SER A 81 21.40 -24.01 -16.73
CA SER A 81 21.30 -24.50 -15.36
C SER A 81 21.75 -23.45 -14.33
N LEU A 82 22.86 -22.76 -14.60
CA LEU A 82 23.37 -21.68 -13.74
C LEU A 82 22.42 -20.49 -13.69
N LYS A 83 21.85 -20.07 -14.83
CA LYS A 83 20.82 -19.02 -14.88
C LYS A 83 19.63 -19.39 -14.00
N SER A 84 19.10 -20.61 -14.14
CA SER A 84 18.02 -21.10 -13.28
C SER A 84 18.43 -21.13 -11.81
N GLY A 85 19.66 -21.51 -11.50
CA GLY A 85 20.22 -21.46 -10.15
C GLY A 85 20.22 -20.05 -9.54
N ILE A 86 20.70 -19.05 -10.28
CA ILE A 86 20.67 -17.64 -9.85
C ILE A 86 19.23 -17.17 -9.67
N LEU A 87 18.33 -17.45 -10.61
CA LEU A 87 16.93 -17.04 -10.52
C LEU A 87 16.23 -17.66 -9.29
N ASN A 88 16.52 -18.93 -8.99
CA ASN A 88 16.00 -19.58 -7.78
C ASN A 88 16.56 -18.92 -6.51
N LYS A 89 17.86 -18.61 -6.46
CA LYS A 89 18.46 -17.87 -5.34
C LYS A 89 17.84 -16.49 -5.18
N MET A 90 17.64 -15.75 -6.27
CA MET A 90 16.97 -14.45 -6.24
C MET A 90 15.55 -14.57 -5.68
N SER A 91 14.77 -15.54 -6.17
CA SER A 91 13.41 -15.79 -5.69
C SER A 91 13.39 -16.11 -4.19
N GLN A 92 14.29 -16.98 -3.73
CA GLN A 92 14.43 -17.32 -2.33
C GLN A 92 14.82 -16.11 -1.48
N SER A 93 15.83 -15.34 -1.90
CA SER A 93 16.28 -14.14 -1.20
C SER A 93 15.16 -13.10 -1.10
N ILE A 94 14.34 -12.91 -2.14
CA ILE A 94 13.19 -11.99 -2.11
C ILE A 94 12.16 -12.43 -1.06
N VAL A 95 11.88 -13.73 -0.98
CA VAL A 95 10.93 -14.27 0.01
C VAL A 95 11.47 -14.18 1.44
N GLU A 96 12.77 -14.38 1.63
CA GLU A 96 13.38 -14.49 2.95
C GLU A 96 13.92 -13.16 3.51
N GLY A 97 14.44 -12.28 2.65
CA GLY A 97 15.39 -11.23 3.02
C GLY A 97 15.08 -9.82 2.50
N LEU A 98 13.86 -9.57 2.02
CA LEU A 98 13.48 -8.23 1.55
C LEU A 98 13.48 -7.23 2.73
N THR A 99 14.13 -6.07 2.53
CA THR A 99 14.16 -4.98 3.52
C THR A 99 13.52 -3.74 2.91
N ASN A 100 12.65 -3.06 3.66
CA ASN A 100 12.02 -1.81 3.21
C ASN A 100 12.95 -0.63 3.51
N ASN A 101 13.38 0.10 2.48
CA ASN A 101 14.31 1.23 2.58
C ASN A 101 13.69 2.46 3.25
N VAL A 102 12.36 2.53 3.34
CA VAL A 102 11.65 3.62 4.03
C VAL A 102 11.60 3.38 5.54
N THR A 103 11.41 2.12 5.96
CA THR A 103 11.14 1.78 7.36
C THR A 103 12.27 1.01 8.04
N ASN A 104 13.25 0.52 7.25
CA ASN A 104 14.34 -0.38 7.63
C ASN A 104 13.87 -1.70 8.25
N ARG A 105 12.64 -2.13 7.95
CA ARG A 105 12.08 -3.37 8.48
C ARG A 105 12.15 -4.48 7.44
N ARG A 106 12.31 -5.71 7.95
CA ARG A 106 12.10 -6.92 7.15
C ARG A 106 10.70 -6.89 6.56
N THR A 107 10.58 -7.21 5.28
CA THR A 107 9.34 -7.23 4.52
C THR A 107 9.06 -8.63 4.02
N TYR A 108 7.84 -9.12 4.23
CA TYR A 108 7.40 -10.37 3.62
C TYR A 108 6.78 -10.09 2.25
N TYR A 109 7.29 -10.76 1.21
CA TYR A 109 6.67 -10.79 -0.11
C TYR A 109 5.46 -11.74 -0.08
N ILE A 110 4.28 -11.22 -0.37
CA ILE A 110 3.02 -11.96 -0.35
C ILE A 110 2.60 -12.26 -1.79
N ASN A 111 2.58 -13.55 -2.13
CA ASN A 111 2.21 -14.05 -3.45
C ASN A 111 1.21 -15.21 -3.35
N GLU A 112 0.97 -15.88 -4.47
CA GLU A 112 0.11 -17.06 -4.56
C GLU A 112 0.44 -18.10 -3.48
N GLY A 113 -0.59 -18.57 -2.77
CA GLY A 113 -0.46 -19.51 -1.65
C GLY A 113 -0.63 -18.86 -0.27
N ILE A 114 -0.58 -17.53 -0.18
CA ILE A 114 -0.92 -16.78 1.04
C ILE A 114 -2.28 -16.08 0.83
N PRO A 115 -3.32 -16.37 1.63
CA PRO A 115 -4.61 -15.70 1.47
C PRO A 115 -4.51 -14.17 1.65
N LEU A 116 -5.33 -13.41 0.92
CA LEU A 116 -5.37 -11.94 1.03
C LEU A 116 -6.51 -11.40 1.90
N ILE A 117 -7.35 -12.28 2.45
CA ILE A 117 -8.46 -11.91 3.33
C ILE A 117 -8.16 -12.46 4.72
N GLY A 118 -8.33 -11.64 5.77
CA GLY A 118 -8.10 -12.12 7.14
C GLY A 118 -7.39 -11.14 8.06
N HIS A 119 -6.64 -10.21 7.47
CA HIS A 119 -5.74 -9.33 8.19
C HIS A 119 -5.86 -7.88 7.75
N THR A 120 -5.46 -6.96 8.61
CA THR A 120 -5.53 -5.52 8.30
C THR A 120 -4.25 -4.96 7.70
N ALA A 121 -3.11 -5.66 7.74
CA ALA A 121 -1.86 -5.06 7.29
C ALA A 121 -1.65 -5.08 5.77
N PHE A 122 -2.25 -6.04 5.07
CA PHE A 122 -2.10 -6.25 3.63
C PHE A 122 -3.34 -6.97 3.07
N GLY A 123 -3.47 -7.02 1.75
CA GLY A 123 -4.52 -7.75 1.05
C GLY A 123 -5.81 -6.94 0.88
N LEU A 124 -6.95 -7.60 1.04
CA LEU A 124 -8.27 -7.09 0.71
C LEU A 124 -9.20 -7.13 1.93
N ILE A 125 -9.93 -6.03 2.17
CA ILE A 125 -10.89 -5.95 3.27
C ILE A 125 -12.29 -5.65 2.72
N ASP A 126 -13.22 -6.56 3.00
CA ASP A 126 -14.64 -6.40 2.73
C ASP A 126 -15.45 -6.19 4.02
N ARG A 127 -16.11 -5.03 4.12
CA ARG A 127 -16.98 -4.68 5.24
C ARG A 127 -18.47 -4.84 4.95
N GLY A 128 -18.83 -5.56 3.88
CA GLY A 128 -20.22 -5.76 3.46
C GLY A 128 -20.80 -4.54 2.74
N THR A 129 -19.95 -3.75 2.09
CA THR A 129 -20.36 -2.61 1.27
C THR A 129 -19.80 -2.76 -0.14
N ASN A 130 -20.10 -1.79 -1.00
CA ASN A 130 -19.50 -1.65 -2.34
C ASN A 130 -18.04 -1.14 -2.31
N VAL A 131 -17.53 -0.77 -1.14
CA VAL A 131 -16.13 -0.33 -0.96
C VAL A 131 -15.29 -1.54 -0.58
N ILE A 132 -14.28 -1.84 -1.39
CA ILE A 132 -13.30 -2.89 -1.12
C ILE A 132 -11.98 -2.17 -0.83
N GLN A 133 -11.45 -2.35 0.39
CA GLN A 133 -10.16 -1.74 0.75
C GLN A 133 -9.03 -2.63 0.22
N ILE A 134 -8.01 -2.02 -0.38
CA ILE A 134 -6.91 -2.70 -1.05
C ILE A 134 -5.61 -2.20 -0.44
N ARG A 135 -4.79 -3.14 0.05
CA ARG A 135 -3.56 -2.88 0.80
C ARG A 135 -2.40 -3.64 0.16
N GLY A 136 -1.78 -3.04 -0.83
CA GLY A 136 -0.64 -3.64 -1.55
C GLY A 136 0.67 -3.62 -0.77
N LEU A 137 0.80 -2.74 0.23
CA LEU A 137 1.99 -2.72 1.09
C LEU A 137 1.66 -2.26 2.50
N SER A 138 2.69 -2.36 3.34
CA SER A 138 2.76 -1.65 4.60
C SER A 138 4.07 -0.87 4.75
N GLY A 139 4.07 0.13 5.61
CA GLY A 139 5.18 1.06 5.75
C GLY A 139 4.82 2.46 5.24
N CYS A 140 5.35 3.49 5.90
CA CYS A 140 5.01 4.88 5.63
C CYS A 140 6.27 5.74 5.69
N ASN A 141 6.31 6.78 4.85
CA ASN A 141 7.41 7.74 4.74
C ASN A 141 7.31 8.89 5.76
N ILE A 142 6.33 8.87 6.66
CA ILE A 142 6.15 9.86 7.74
C ILE A 142 5.83 9.18 9.08
N ASN A 143 5.92 9.94 10.18
CA ASN A 143 5.82 9.46 11.55
C ASN A 143 4.76 10.23 12.38
N CYS A 144 3.54 10.39 11.86
CA CYS A 144 2.47 11.14 12.54
C CYS A 144 2.27 10.72 14.00
N PRO A 145 2.37 11.62 14.99
CA PRO A 145 2.32 11.28 16.42
C PRO A 145 0.94 10.80 16.90
N PHE A 146 -0.06 10.82 16.01
CA PHE A 146 -1.44 10.35 16.21
C PHE A 146 -1.78 9.14 15.32
N CYS A 147 -0.81 8.54 14.62
CA CYS A 147 -1.05 7.41 13.72
C CYS A 147 -1.71 6.24 14.48
N SER A 148 -2.88 5.83 14.01
CA SER A 148 -3.69 4.76 14.60
C SER A 148 -3.00 3.39 14.61
N VAL A 149 -1.99 3.23 13.76
CA VAL A 149 -1.23 1.99 13.58
C VAL A 149 0.28 2.16 13.79
N ASP A 150 0.73 3.25 14.43
CA ASP A 150 2.16 3.45 14.79
C ASP A 150 3.13 3.21 13.62
N GLU A 151 2.80 3.78 12.46
CA GLU A 151 3.56 3.53 11.24
C GLU A 151 4.74 4.50 11.07
N GLY A 152 5.65 4.12 10.16
CA GLY A 152 6.85 4.89 9.83
C GLY A 152 8.11 4.33 10.48
N ASN A 153 9.26 4.86 10.10
CA ASN A 153 10.56 4.37 10.56
C ASN A 153 10.82 4.58 12.07
N HIS A 154 10.04 5.42 12.75
CA HIS A 154 10.09 5.60 14.20
C HIS A 154 9.06 4.74 14.96
N SER A 155 8.43 3.78 14.29
CA SER A 155 7.55 2.79 14.91
C SER A 155 8.25 2.13 16.11
N LYS A 156 7.51 1.93 17.20
CA LYS A 156 7.97 1.16 18.38
C LYS A 156 7.30 -0.20 18.50
N SER A 157 6.21 -0.41 17.77
CA SER A 157 5.39 -1.61 17.86
C SER A 157 5.46 -2.51 16.64
N ARG A 158 5.77 -1.95 15.46
CA ARG A 158 5.92 -2.70 14.20
C ARG A 158 7.34 -3.19 14.02
N LYS A 159 7.49 -4.48 13.73
CA LYS A 159 8.79 -5.13 13.45
C LYS A 159 8.94 -5.61 12.01
N ASN A 160 7.83 -5.94 11.35
CA ASN A 160 7.81 -6.45 9.98
C ASN A 160 6.89 -5.60 9.10
N ASP A 161 7.19 -5.55 7.80
CA ASP A 161 6.34 -5.02 6.74
C ASP A 161 5.88 -6.13 5.79
N TYR A 162 4.95 -5.80 4.90
CA TYR A 162 4.38 -6.69 3.90
C TYR A 162 4.34 -5.98 2.55
N TYR A 163 4.64 -6.71 1.48
CA TYR A 163 4.49 -6.27 0.11
C TYR A 163 3.73 -7.35 -0.67
N VAL A 164 2.62 -7.00 -1.28
CA VAL A 164 1.78 -7.93 -2.04
C VAL A 164 2.11 -7.84 -3.51
N ASP A 165 2.28 -8.99 -4.14
CA ASP A 165 2.37 -9.13 -5.59
C ASP A 165 1.14 -8.49 -6.28
N MET A 166 1.38 -7.67 -7.31
CA MET A 166 0.34 -6.86 -7.94
C MET A 166 -0.66 -7.71 -8.73
N ASP A 167 -0.16 -8.66 -9.52
CA ASP A 167 -1.01 -9.53 -10.34
C ASP A 167 -1.89 -10.41 -9.46
N TYR A 168 -1.32 -10.94 -8.37
CA TYR A 168 -2.09 -11.69 -7.38
C TYR A 168 -3.15 -10.82 -6.70
N LEU A 169 -2.81 -9.60 -6.27
CA LEU A 169 -3.75 -8.67 -5.65
C LEU A 169 -4.92 -8.31 -6.57
N VAL A 170 -4.65 -8.05 -7.85
CA VAL A 170 -5.65 -7.77 -8.89
C VAL A 170 -6.55 -9.00 -9.10
N SER A 171 -5.96 -10.20 -9.19
CA SER A 171 -6.71 -11.43 -9.39
C SER A 171 -7.70 -11.72 -8.25
N GLU A 172 -7.29 -11.51 -6.99
CA GLU A 172 -8.14 -11.67 -5.82
C GLU A 172 -9.19 -10.56 -5.73
N TYR A 173 -8.84 -9.33 -6.09
CA TYR A 173 -9.80 -8.24 -6.17
C TYR A 173 -10.93 -8.56 -7.15
N LYS A 174 -10.59 -9.07 -8.33
CA LYS A 174 -11.56 -9.47 -9.35
C LYS A 174 -12.56 -10.49 -8.82
N LYS A 175 -12.11 -11.50 -8.08
CA LYS A 175 -13.01 -12.50 -7.44
C LYS A 175 -14.02 -11.83 -6.50
N ILE A 176 -13.60 -10.85 -5.71
CA ILE A 176 -14.49 -10.10 -4.81
C ILE A 176 -15.44 -9.19 -5.60
N ALA A 177 -14.95 -8.53 -6.65
CA ALA A 177 -15.76 -7.67 -7.51
C ALA A 177 -16.87 -8.47 -8.21
N ASP A 178 -16.53 -9.65 -8.77
CA ASP A 178 -17.46 -10.60 -9.37
C ASP A 178 -18.53 -11.03 -8.36
N PHE A 179 -18.12 -11.42 -7.16
CA PHE A 179 -19.02 -11.79 -6.07
C PHE A 179 -19.97 -10.66 -5.67
N LYS A 180 -19.55 -9.40 -5.81
CA LYS A 180 -20.35 -8.20 -5.50
C LYS A 180 -21.13 -7.64 -6.70
N GLY A 181 -21.03 -8.27 -7.86
CA GLY A 181 -21.82 -7.96 -9.05
C GLY A 181 -21.25 -6.88 -9.97
N ASN A 182 -19.95 -6.56 -9.90
CA ASN A 182 -19.23 -5.72 -10.87
C ASN A 182 -19.90 -4.38 -11.24
N THR A 183 -20.51 -3.71 -10.27
CA THR A 183 -21.15 -2.42 -10.52
C THR A 183 -21.20 -1.57 -9.27
N LYS A 184 -20.96 -0.26 -9.47
CA LYS A 184 -20.95 0.74 -8.40
C LYS A 184 -19.96 0.42 -7.29
N LEU A 185 -18.84 -0.21 -7.64
CA LEU A 185 -17.77 -0.58 -6.72
C LEU A 185 -16.76 0.55 -6.56
N GLU A 186 -16.18 0.63 -5.38
CA GLU A 186 -15.03 1.48 -5.09
C GLU A 186 -13.85 0.58 -4.70
N ALA A 187 -12.81 0.59 -5.51
CA ALA A 187 -11.48 0.12 -5.14
C ALA A 187 -10.81 1.23 -4.30
N HIS A 188 -10.72 1.05 -2.99
CA HIS A 188 -10.14 2.03 -2.10
C HIS A 188 -8.73 1.63 -1.68
N LEU A 189 -7.73 2.26 -2.27
CA LEU A 189 -6.33 2.11 -1.91
C LEU A 189 -6.08 2.82 -0.56
N ASP A 190 -5.95 2.03 0.49
CA ASP A 190 -5.63 2.50 1.85
C ASP A 190 -4.57 1.58 2.48
N GLY A 191 -4.27 1.73 3.77
CA GLY A 191 -3.41 0.74 4.40
C GLY A 191 -2.90 1.06 5.78
N GLN A 192 -2.13 0.11 6.31
CA GLN A 192 -1.16 0.38 7.37
C GLN A 192 0.17 0.83 6.75
N GLY A 193 0.09 1.86 5.92
CA GLY A 193 1.19 2.36 5.11
C GLY A 193 0.77 3.56 4.28
N GLU A 194 1.68 4.04 3.42
CA GLU A 194 1.42 5.09 2.44
C GLU A 194 1.25 4.45 1.05
N PRO A 195 0.01 4.38 0.52
CA PRO A 195 -0.27 3.73 -0.77
C PRO A 195 0.55 4.26 -1.94
N SER A 196 0.94 5.54 -1.94
CA SER A 196 1.79 6.09 -3.00
C SER A 196 3.20 5.50 -3.06
N LEU A 197 3.63 4.72 -2.06
CA LEU A 197 4.90 3.98 -2.08
C LEU A 197 4.81 2.62 -2.80
N TYR A 198 3.62 2.20 -3.24
CA TYR A 198 3.42 0.93 -3.94
C TYR A 198 3.82 1.09 -5.40
N TYR A 199 5.05 0.74 -5.77
CA TYR A 199 5.61 1.14 -7.06
C TYR A 199 4.78 0.80 -8.31
N PRO A 200 4.14 -0.38 -8.45
CA PRO A 200 3.25 -0.66 -9.58
C PRO A 200 1.87 0.00 -9.41
N LEU A 201 1.79 1.16 -8.75
CA LEU A 201 0.54 1.87 -8.45
C LEU A 201 -0.23 2.24 -9.72
N LEU A 202 0.46 2.68 -10.77
CA LEU A 202 -0.17 3.10 -12.01
C LEU A 202 -0.94 1.94 -12.65
N GLU A 203 -0.26 0.80 -12.80
CA GLU A 203 -0.84 -0.40 -13.37
C GLU A 203 -1.91 -0.99 -12.45
N LEU A 204 -1.70 -0.98 -11.12
CA LEU A 204 -2.73 -1.36 -10.17
C LEU A 204 -4.00 -0.50 -10.34
N VAL A 205 -3.87 0.82 -10.44
CA VAL A 205 -5.01 1.72 -10.65
C VAL A 205 -5.71 1.42 -11.97
N GLN A 206 -4.95 1.20 -13.04
CA GLN A 206 -5.48 0.87 -14.34
C GLN A 206 -6.30 -0.43 -14.31
N GLU A 207 -5.71 -1.53 -13.82
CA GLU A 207 -6.36 -2.84 -13.72
C GLU A 207 -7.64 -2.78 -12.86
N LEU A 208 -7.59 -2.08 -11.72
CA LEU A 208 -8.76 -1.92 -10.84
C LEU A 208 -9.87 -1.09 -11.50
N ASN A 209 -9.52 -0.06 -12.26
CA ASN A 209 -10.48 0.77 -12.99
C ASN A 209 -11.14 -0.02 -14.13
N GLU A 210 -10.37 -0.84 -14.84
CA GLU A 210 -10.87 -1.76 -15.87
C GLU A 210 -11.85 -2.78 -15.29
N ILE A 211 -11.50 -3.43 -14.16
CA ILE A 211 -12.37 -4.37 -13.45
C ILE A 211 -13.66 -3.70 -12.97
N ASN A 212 -13.58 -2.50 -12.39
CA ASN A 212 -14.76 -1.77 -11.90
C ASN A 212 -15.67 -1.27 -13.02
N GLY A 213 -15.19 -1.30 -14.26
CA GLY A 213 -15.86 -0.76 -15.43
C GLY A 213 -15.77 0.77 -15.44
N PRO A 214 -15.10 1.37 -16.44
CA PRO A 214 -15.04 2.82 -16.58
C PRO A 214 -16.45 3.42 -16.53
N LYS A 215 -16.64 4.44 -15.67
CA LYS A 215 -17.92 5.12 -15.41
C LYS A 215 -18.99 4.28 -14.69
N LYS A 216 -18.67 3.09 -14.18
CA LYS A 216 -19.57 2.25 -13.36
C LYS A 216 -19.09 2.11 -11.92
N GLY A 217 -17.80 2.22 -11.68
CA GLY A 217 -17.19 2.28 -10.35
C GLY A 217 -16.07 3.32 -10.31
N ILE A 218 -15.28 3.31 -9.24
CA ILE A 218 -14.14 4.23 -9.07
C ILE A 218 -12.94 3.54 -8.42
N VAL A 219 -11.76 4.08 -8.67
CA VAL A 219 -10.56 3.84 -7.85
C VAL A 219 -10.27 5.11 -7.06
N SER A 220 -10.04 4.99 -5.75
CA SER A 220 -9.67 6.12 -4.90
C SER A 220 -8.51 5.75 -3.99
N ILE A 221 -7.73 6.75 -3.56
CA ILE A 221 -6.51 6.55 -2.76
C ILE A 221 -6.47 7.49 -1.57
N GLN A 222 -5.99 7.01 -0.42
CA GLN A 222 -5.56 7.86 0.69
C GLN A 222 -4.07 8.14 0.58
N SER A 223 -3.64 9.38 0.76
CA SER A 223 -2.22 9.73 0.75
C SER A 223 -1.90 10.88 1.69
N ASN A 224 -0.68 10.87 2.22
CA ASN A 224 -0.06 12.02 2.88
C ASN A 224 0.57 13.03 1.89
N GLY A 225 0.60 12.70 0.59
CA GLY A 225 1.06 13.60 -0.48
C GLY A 225 2.56 13.72 -0.67
N VAL A 226 3.39 13.24 0.26
CA VAL A 226 4.85 13.44 0.23
C VAL A 226 5.50 12.82 -1.02
N ASN A 227 5.00 11.67 -1.48
CA ASN A 227 5.52 10.99 -2.66
C ASN A 227 4.87 11.47 -3.98
N LEU A 228 3.87 12.34 -3.91
CA LEU A 228 3.18 12.84 -5.09
C LEU A 228 3.99 13.96 -5.77
N ASN A 229 3.93 13.96 -7.09
CA ASN A 229 4.47 14.99 -7.96
C ASN A 229 3.54 15.12 -9.18
N GLU A 230 3.68 16.20 -9.95
CA GLU A 230 2.85 16.51 -11.12
C GLU A 230 2.78 15.33 -12.11
N LYS A 231 3.94 14.77 -12.48
CA LYS A 231 4.01 13.63 -13.40
C LYS A 231 3.22 12.43 -12.89
N LEU A 232 3.38 12.06 -11.63
CA LEU A 232 2.65 10.94 -11.04
C LEU A 232 1.14 11.21 -11.00
N ILE A 233 0.71 12.46 -10.78
CA ILE A 233 -0.71 12.83 -10.79
C ILE A 233 -1.29 12.69 -12.20
N ASP A 234 -0.57 13.12 -13.23
CA ASP A 234 -0.98 12.96 -14.63
C ASP A 234 -1.07 11.48 -15.01
N ASP A 235 -0.02 10.70 -14.70
CA ASP A 235 0.00 9.27 -14.96
C ASP A 235 -1.15 8.54 -14.24
N LEU A 236 -1.47 8.91 -12.99
CA LEU A 236 -2.61 8.38 -12.24
C LEU A 236 -3.95 8.77 -12.85
N ALA A 237 -4.06 9.99 -13.36
CA ALA A 237 -5.27 10.48 -14.02
C ALA A 237 -5.54 9.69 -15.30
N ASP A 238 -4.49 9.42 -16.07
CA ASP A 238 -4.57 8.63 -17.30
C ASP A 238 -4.80 7.14 -17.02
N SER A 239 -4.29 6.62 -15.90
CA SER A 239 -4.61 5.28 -15.40
C SER A 239 -6.07 5.14 -14.91
N GLY A 240 -6.78 6.25 -14.73
CA GLY A 240 -8.19 6.27 -14.33
C GLY A 240 -8.45 6.42 -12.84
N LEU A 241 -7.48 6.95 -12.07
CA LEU A 241 -7.72 7.30 -10.68
C LEU A 241 -8.82 8.37 -10.58
N HIS A 242 -9.85 8.12 -9.76
CA HIS A 242 -10.97 9.05 -9.63
C HIS A 242 -10.75 10.10 -8.56
N ARG A 243 -10.16 9.72 -7.42
CA ARG A 243 -10.06 10.60 -6.24
C ARG A 243 -8.82 10.35 -5.39
N ILE A 244 -8.17 11.43 -4.98
CA ILE A 244 -7.14 11.43 -3.93
C ILE A 244 -7.72 12.07 -2.67
N ASN A 245 -7.72 11.31 -1.57
CA ASN A 245 -8.00 11.77 -0.21
C ASN A 245 -6.66 12.21 0.43
N MET A 246 -6.36 13.50 0.35
CA MET A 246 -5.12 14.11 0.83
C MET A 246 -5.19 14.45 2.32
N SER A 247 -4.28 13.90 3.11
CA SER A 247 -4.19 14.17 4.56
C SER A 247 -3.36 15.43 4.83
N ILE A 248 -4.03 16.55 5.17
CA ILE A 248 -3.38 17.80 5.57
C ILE A 248 -3.89 18.17 6.97
N ASN A 249 -3.00 18.29 7.95
CA ASN A 249 -3.39 18.41 9.36
C ASN A 249 -2.97 19.74 10.02
N ALA A 250 -2.16 20.53 9.32
CA ALA A 250 -1.80 21.90 9.65
C ALA A 250 -1.25 22.62 8.41
N ILE A 251 -1.37 23.95 8.39
CA ILE A 251 -0.78 24.84 7.37
C ILE A 251 0.48 25.51 7.92
N ASP A 252 0.52 25.77 9.23
CA ASP A 252 1.74 26.23 9.90
C ASP A 252 2.91 25.27 9.66
N GLU A 253 4.06 25.79 9.24
CA GLU A 253 5.23 24.99 8.89
C GLU A 253 5.74 24.15 10.08
N LYS A 254 5.80 24.76 11.27
CA LYS A 254 6.31 24.08 12.46
C LYS A 254 5.36 22.97 12.90
N LEU A 255 4.06 23.25 12.97
CA LEU A 255 3.08 22.25 13.39
C LEU A 255 2.89 21.17 12.33
N SER A 256 2.94 21.49 11.04
CA SER A 256 2.85 20.49 9.96
C SER A 256 4.03 19.51 9.98
N LYS A 257 5.27 19.99 10.19
CA LYS A 257 6.44 19.13 10.46
C LYS A 257 6.25 18.27 11.73
N GLY A 258 5.69 18.85 12.79
CA GLY A 258 5.38 18.13 14.02
C GLY A 258 4.33 17.03 13.84
N LEU A 259 3.25 17.32 13.10
CA LEU A 259 2.13 16.40 12.85
C LEU A 259 2.45 15.36 11.77
N SER A 260 3.41 15.61 10.88
CA SER A 260 3.96 14.59 9.99
C SER A 260 5.03 13.75 10.69
N GLY A 261 5.71 14.28 11.72
CA GLY A 261 6.84 13.61 12.36
C GLY A 261 8.06 13.49 11.42
N LYS A 262 8.16 14.37 10.42
CA LYS A 262 9.21 14.40 9.41
C LYS A 262 9.79 15.82 9.32
N LYS A 263 11.11 15.95 9.53
CA LYS A 263 11.80 17.26 9.64
C LYS A 263 11.80 18.05 8.33
N ASP A 264 11.91 17.35 7.23
CA ASP A 264 11.91 17.84 5.84
C ASP A 264 10.50 17.80 5.21
N TYR A 265 9.44 17.68 6.02
CA TYR A 265 8.08 17.83 5.50
C TYR A 265 7.87 19.29 5.08
N ASP A 266 7.49 19.48 3.83
CA ASP A 266 7.23 20.78 3.23
C ASP A 266 5.74 20.94 2.96
N ILE A 267 5.08 21.73 3.80
CA ILE A 267 3.65 22.00 3.64
C ILE A 267 3.35 22.77 2.36
N ASN A 268 4.21 23.68 1.92
CA ASN A 268 3.96 24.48 0.71
C ASN A 268 3.91 23.58 -0.52
N LYS A 269 4.85 22.63 -0.63
CA LYS A 269 4.81 21.59 -1.67
C LYS A 269 3.51 20.80 -1.66
N ILE A 270 2.97 20.45 -0.49
CA ILE A 270 1.70 19.71 -0.40
C ILE A 270 0.51 20.58 -0.83
N LEU A 271 0.53 21.88 -0.56
CA LEU A 271 -0.49 22.83 -1.02
C LEU A 271 -0.41 23.04 -2.55
N GLU A 272 0.80 23.13 -3.12
CA GLU A 272 1.04 23.18 -4.56
C GLU A 272 0.51 21.92 -5.26
N ILE A 273 0.83 20.74 -4.72
CA ILE A 273 0.30 19.46 -5.20
C ILE A 273 -1.22 19.40 -5.10
N SER A 274 -1.81 19.94 -4.04
CA SER A 274 -3.27 20.02 -3.89
C SER A 274 -3.90 20.90 -4.97
N GLU A 275 -3.30 22.07 -5.25
CA GLU A 275 -3.72 22.94 -6.35
C GLU A 275 -3.55 22.26 -7.72
N TYR A 276 -2.48 21.48 -7.91
CA TYR A 276 -2.25 20.71 -9.13
C TYR A 276 -3.32 19.62 -9.33
N ILE A 277 -3.60 18.81 -8.30
CA ILE A 277 -4.69 17.81 -8.36
C ILE A 277 -6.02 18.51 -8.66
N LYS A 278 -6.25 19.72 -8.11
CA LYS A 278 -7.46 20.49 -8.41
C LYS A 278 -7.62 20.85 -9.89
N ASN A 279 -6.52 21.06 -10.60
CA ASN A 279 -6.51 21.33 -12.03
C ASN A 279 -6.49 20.07 -12.91
N SER A 280 -6.35 18.88 -12.32
CA SER A 280 -6.34 17.61 -13.05
C SER A 280 -7.74 16.98 -13.13
N LYS A 281 -7.83 15.82 -13.81
CA LYS A 281 -9.06 15.01 -13.91
C LYS A 281 -9.41 14.32 -12.58
N ILE A 282 -8.46 14.22 -11.65
CA ILE A 282 -8.62 13.54 -10.37
C ILE A 282 -9.31 14.48 -9.38
N HIS A 283 -10.36 14.00 -8.71
CA HIS A 283 -10.96 14.78 -7.64
C HIS A 283 -10.03 14.89 -6.42
N LEU A 284 -9.78 16.11 -5.94
CA LEU A 284 -9.13 16.33 -4.65
C LEU A 284 -10.17 16.32 -3.53
N LEU A 285 -9.94 15.49 -2.51
CA LEU A 285 -10.56 15.63 -1.19
C LEU A 285 -9.47 15.91 -0.15
N ILE A 286 -9.61 17.00 0.61
CA ILE A 286 -8.74 17.33 1.74
C ILE A 286 -9.36 16.73 3.00
N ALA A 287 -8.59 15.91 3.71
CA ALA A 287 -9.04 15.07 4.81
C ALA A 287 -8.34 15.42 6.14
N PRO A 288 -8.59 16.60 6.72
CA PRO A 288 -7.93 17.01 7.95
C PRO A 288 -8.42 16.20 9.15
N ILE A 289 -7.53 15.94 10.10
CA ILE A 289 -7.88 15.31 11.37
C ILE A 289 -7.83 16.33 12.52
N LEU A 290 -8.90 16.38 13.31
CA LEU A 290 -8.96 17.15 14.55
C LEU A 290 -8.36 16.31 15.68
N LEU A 291 -7.34 16.84 16.35
CA LEU A 291 -6.69 16.29 17.54
C LEU A 291 -7.13 17.06 18.79
N PRO A 292 -8.45 17.14 19.07
CA PRO A 292 -9.07 18.12 19.98
C PRO A 292 -8.16 19.30 20.35
N ASN A 293 -8.02 19.71 21.60
CA ASN A 293 -7.15 20.78 22.14
C ASN A 293 -5.63 20.83 21.76
N TYR A 294 -5.21 20.23 20.65
CA TYR A 294 -3.84 20.21 20.16
C TYR A 294 -3.68 20.98 18.84
N ASN A 295 -4.62 20.81 17.89
CA ASN A 295 -4.54 21.45 16.58
C ASN A 295 -5.84 22.18 16.16
N ASP A 296 -6.74 22.55 17.07
CA ASP A 296 -8.07 23.10 16.73
C ASP A 296 -7.98 24.29 15.76
N THR A 297 -7.04 25.22 16.01
CA THR A 297 -6.82 26.39 15.14
C THR A 297 -6.33 25.99 13.75
N GLU A 298 -5.37 25.07 13.68
CA GLU A 298 -4.85 24.58 12.40
C GLU A 298 -5.89 23.76 11.64
N PHE A 299 -6.72 22.99 12.36
CA PHE A 299 -7.84 22.27 11.77
C PHE A 299 -8.79 23.23 11.05
N LYS A 300 -9.21 24.34 11.69
CA LYS A 300 -10.03 25.36 11.01
C LYS A 300 -9.31 26.00 9.82
N LYS A 301 -8.02 26.34 9.94
CA LYS A 301 -7.24 26.88 8.81
C LYS A 301 -7.19 25.94 7.61
N VAL A 302 -7.07 24.62 7.83
CA VAL A 302 -7.11 23.64 6.73
C VAL A 302 -8.49 23.58 6.09
N LEU A 303 -9.58 23.68 6.88
CA LEU A 303 -10.93 23.79 6.32
C LEU A 303 -11.06 25.07 5.47
N ASP A 304 -10.59 26.22 5.98
CA ASP A 304 -10.62 27.50 5.28
C ASP A 304 -9.85 27.41 3.95
N TYR A 305 -8.65 26.82 3.97
CA TYR A 305 -7.86 26.57 2.76
C TYR A 305 -8.62 25.73 1.74
N ALA A 306 -9.21 24.61 2.16
CA ALA A 306 -9.95 23.72 1.25
C ALA A 306 -11.18 24.42 0.62
N VAL A 307 -11.89 25.23 1.41
CA VAL A 307 -13.03 26.04 0.96
C VAL A 307 -12.60 27.12 -0.02
N ASN A 308 -11.53 27.86 0.29
CA ASN A 308 -10.98 28.90 -0.58
C ASN A 308 -10.47 28.30 -1.90
N LEU A 309 -9.78 27.16 -1.83
CA LEU A 309 -9.30 26.44 -3.01
C LEU A 309 -10.45 25.99 -3.91
N GLN A 310 -11.55 25.46 -3.36
CA GLN A 310 -12.74 25.06 -4.14
C GLN A 310 -13.43 26.26 -4.81
N GLN A 311 -13.43 27.44 -4.18
CA GLN A 311 -13.96 28.67 -4.79
C GLN A 311 -13.07 29.18 -5.92
N LYS A 312 -11.74 29.17 -5.72
CA LYS A 312 -10.76 29.60 -6.72
C LYS A 312 -10.71 28.65 -7.92
N ILE A 313 -10.74 27.34 -7.66
CA ILE A 313 -10.60 26.27 -8.66
C ILE A 313 -11.70 25.22 -8.44
N PRO A 314 -12.91 25.47 -8.97
CA PRO A 314 -14.00 24.53 -8.83
C PRO A 314 -13.74 23.23 -9.61
N GLN A 315 -13.78 22.09 -8.91
CA GLN A 315 -13.89 20.78 -9.58
C GLN A 315 -15.35 20.33 -9.63
N ASN A 316 -15.75 19.84 -10.80
CA ASN A 316 -17.08 19.30 -11.05
C ASN A 316 -17.06 17.78 -11.27
N THR A 317 -16.08 17.08 -10.69
CA THR A 317 -15.94 15.63 -10.83
C THR A 317 -17.14 14.91 -10.21
N ILE A 318 -17.93 14.27 -11.07
CA ILE A 318 -19.11 13.50 -10.69
C ILE A 318 -18.70 12.08 -10.31
N ASN A 319 -19.11 11.64 -9.14
CA ASN A 319 -18.94 10.27 -8.70
C ASN A 319 -19.94 9.36 -9.44
N PRO A 320 -19.48 8.41 -10.29
CA PRO A 320 -20.35 7.56 -11.09
C PRO A 320 -21.18 6.56 -10.26
N ILE A 321 -20.82 6.33 -8.98
CA ILE A 321 -21.55 5.42 -8.09
C ILE A 321 -22.91 6.02 -7.71
N ASN A 322 -22.96 7.33 -7.42
CA ASN A 322 -24.15 8.02 -6.91
C ASN A 322 -24.60 9.23 -7.75
N ASN A 323 -23.91 9.54 -8.84
CA ASN A 323 -24.16 10.68 -9.72
C ASN A 323 -24.16 12.04 -9.01
N LYS A 324 -23.39 12.19 -7.93
CA LYS A 324 -23.23 13.44 -7.18
C LYS A 324 -21.81 13.97 -7.30
N LYS A 325 -21.63 15.28 -7.07
CA LYS A 325 -20.30 15.88 -6.94
C LYS A 325 -19.61 15.32 -5.70
N ASN A 326 -18.33 14.95 -5.83
CA ASN A 326 -17.54 14.59 -4.65
C ASN A 326 -17.32 15.84 -3.75
N PRO A 327 -17.32 15.68 -2.42
CA PRO A 327 -17.02 16.78 -1.52
C PRO A 327 -15.52 17.13 -1.56
N ILE A 328 -15.20 18.40 -1.38
CA ILE A 328 -13.79 18.84 -1.21
C ILE A 328 -13.23 18.47 0.16
N LEU A 329 -14.09 18.25 1.16
CA LEU A 329 -13.67 18.02 2.54
C LEU A 329 -14.14 16.66 3.06
N GLY A 330 -13.27 16.01 3.83
CA GLY A 330 -13.58 14.84 4.64
C GLY A 330 -12.96 14.99 6.03
N ALA A 331 -13.54 15.86 6.85
CA ALA A 331 -13.06 16.12 8.20
C ALA A 331 -13.17 14.88 9.11
N GLN A 332 -12.10 14.61 9.85
CA GLN A 332 -11.96 13.43 10.71
C GLN A 332 -11.72 13.81 12.17
N LEU A 333 -12.14 12.95 13.08
CA LEU A 333 -11.84 13.06 14.51
C LEU A 333 -10.75 12.04 14.88
N CYS A 334 -9.69 12.50 15.56
CA CYS A 334 -8.65 11.60 16.05
C CYS A 334 -9.20 10.68 17.14
N LEU A 335 -9.09 9.37 16.90
CA LEU A 335 -9.39 8.32 17.86
C LEU A 335 -8.08 7.67 18.35
N THR A 336 -8.06 7.19 19.59
CA THR A 336 -6.91 6.47 20.13
C THR A 336 -7.11 4.96 20.03
N TYR A 337 -6.05 4.25 19.64
CA TYR A 337 -6.06 2.81 19.43
C TYR A 337 -4.97 2.12 20.25
N GLN A 338 -5.14 0.84 20.55
CA GLN A 338 -4.22 0.06 21.40
C GLN A 338 -2.78 0.10 20.90
N PHE A 339 -2.56 -0.06 19.59
CA PHE A 339 -1.25 -0.05 18.95
C PHE A 339 -0.97 1.24 18.17
N GLY A 340 -1.72 2.31 18.44
CA GLY A 340 -1.52 3.61 17.82
C GLY A 340 -0.68 4.53 18.72
N ARG A 341 -0.03 5.53 18.11
CA ARG A 341 0.65 6.59 18.86
C ARG A 341 -0.39 7.48 19.55
N LYS A 342 -0.03 7.98 20.73
CA LYS A 342 -0.89 8.84 21.55
C LYS A 342 -0.21 10.19 21.71
N VAL A 343 -0.93 11.25 21.33
CA VAL A 343 -0.46 12.62 21.50
C VAL A 343 -0.64 13.04 22.96
N PRO A 344 0.43 13.45 23.66
CA PRO A 344 0.33 13.91 25.04
C PRO A 344 -0.64 15.08 25.16
N LYS A 345 -1.47 15.08 26.21
CA LYS A 345 -2.44 16.14 26.55
C LYS A 345 -3.59 16.31 25.55
N MET A 346 -3.70 15.51 24.49
CA MET A 346 -4.86 15.49 23.60
C MET A 346 -6.11 14.99 24.35
N LYS A 347 -7.20 15.75 24.28
CA LYS A 347 -8.51 15.39 24.83
C LYS A 347 -9.16 14.33 23.95
N THR A 348 -9.94 13.45 24.58
CA THR A 348 -10.83 12.56 23.85
C THR A 348 -12.17 13.25 23.68
N TRP A 349 -12.67 13.34 22.45
CA TRP A 349 -14.02 13.82 22.13
C TRP A 349 -14.87 12.65 21.62
N ASP A 350 -16.18 12.79 21.76
CA ASP A 350 -17.15 11.97 21.05
C ASP A 350 -17.55 12.63 19.70
N PHE A 351 -18.28 11.88 18.88
CA PHE A 351 -18.75 12.36 17.60
C PHE A 351 -19.82 13.45 17.70
N ASN A 352 -20.62 13.49 18.77
CA ASN A 352 -21.65 14.53 18.94
C ASN A 352 -21.00 15.91 19.05
N LYS A 353 -19.96 16.02 19.89
CA LYS A 353 -19.20 17.26 20.04
C LYS A 353 -18.47 17.64 18.75
N PHE A 354 -17.89 16.66 18.05
CA PHE A 354 -17.24 16.89 16.77
C PHE A 354 -18.21 17.41 15.70
N TYR A 355 -19.37 16.76 15.52
CA TYR A 355 -20.39 17.23 14.57
C TYR A 355 -21.05 18.54 15.00
N GLY A 356 -21.08 18.86 16.30
CA GLY A 356 -21.45 20.17 16.80
C GLY A 356 -20.47 21.27 16.35
N LEU A 357 -19.16 21.00 16.45
CA LEU A 357 -18.12 21.91 15.95
C LEU A 357 -18.25 22.14 14.45
N LEU A 358 -18.38 21.07 13.66
CA LEU A 358 -18.54 21.20 12.21
C LEU A 358 -19.79 22.00 11.84
N ALA A 359 -20.92 21.80 12.54
CA ALA A 359 -22.13 22.58 12.31
C ALA A 359 -21.93 24.08 12.57
N ASN A 360 -21.10 24.44 13.56
CA ASN A 360 -20.80 25.84 13.85
C ASN A 360 -19.97 26.46 12.72
N TYR A 361 -18.96 25.74 12.21
CA TYR A 361 -18.19 26.22 11.05
C TYR A 361 -19.03 26.29 9.77
N GLU A 362 -19.93 25.33 9.51
CA GLU A 362 -20.88 25.40 8.39
C GLU A 362 -21.74 26.67 8.45
N LYS A 363 -22.23 27.05 9.64
CA LYS A 363 -22.99 28.30 9.88
C LYS A 363 -22.14 29.56 9.68
N GLU A 364 -20.87 29.52 10.10
CA GLU A 364 -19.92 30.63 9.89
C GLU A 364 -19.71 30.87 8.39
N TYR A 365 -19.43 29.82 7.61
CA TYR A 365 -19.30 29.92 6.15
C TYR A 365 -20.61 30.40 5.50
N SER A 366 -21.75 29.86 5.92
CA SER A 366 -23.06 30.24 5.37
C SER A 366 -23.38 31.72 5.62
N SER A 367 -23.02 32.26 6.79
CA SER A 367 -23.15 33.70 7.11
C SER A 367 -22.29 34.58 6.21
N ASN A 368 -21.19 34.03 5.66
CA ASN A 368 -20.32 34.70 4.69
C ASN A 368 -20.72 34.41 3.22
N GLY A 369 -21.89 33.82 2.99
CA GLY A 369 -22.39 33.51 1.65
C GLY A 369 -21.76 32.26 1.00
N ILE A 370 -21.01 31.46 1.76
CA ILE A 370 -20.32 30.26 1.27
C ILE A 370 -21.10 29.01 1.72
N ASN A 371 -21.62 28.26 0.74
CA ASN A 371 -22.27 26.98 1.02
C ASN A 371 -21.24 25.84 0.97
N VAL A 372 -20.96 25.21 2.11
CA VAL A 372 -20.06 24.07 2.23
C VAL A 372 -20.65 23.02 3.16
N ASN A 373 -20.51 21.75 2.77
CA ASN A 373 -20.83 20.61 3.63
C ASN A 373 -19.55 20.10 4.28
N LEU A 374 -19.46 20.22 5.59
CA LEU A 374 -18.41 19.62 6.41
C LEU A 374 -18.83 18.25 6.96
N LYS A 375 -20.14 18.05 7.12
CA LYS A 375 -20.72 16.73 7.39
C LYS A 375 -20.95 15.99 6.08
N VAL A 376 -20.13 14.99 5.82
CA VAL A 376 -20.15 14.22 4.56
C VAL A 376 -20.45 12.74 4.79
N PRO A 377 -21.73 12.35 5.04
CA PRO A 377 -22.10 10.95 5.18
C PRO A 377 -21.66 10.09 3.98
N LEU A 378 -21.09 8.92 4.26
CA LEU A 378 -20.48 8.05 3.26
C LEU A 378 -21.47 7.64 2.14
N ASN A 379 -22.71 7.28 2.51
CA ASN A 379 -23.72 6.91 1.52
C ASN A 379 -24.07 8.09 0.61
N GLU A 380 -24.32 9.25 1.20
CA GLU A 380 -24.82 10.41 0.46
C GLU A 380 -23.78 11.00 -0.50
N TYR A 381 -22.53 11.15 -0.06
CA TYR A 381 -21.50 11.86 -0.83
C TYR A 381 -20.58 10.94 -1.60
N PHE A 382 -20.34 9.73 -1.09
CA PHE A 382 -19.41 8.78 -1.69
C PHE A 382 -20.11 7.61 -2.38
N GLY A 383 -21.43 7.47 -2.16
CA GLY A 383 -22.21 6.37 -2.74
C GLY A 383 -21.96 5.05 -2.01
N SER A 384 -21.46 5.08 -0.77
CA SER A 384 -21.26 3.86 0.01
C SER A 384 -22.60 3.21 0.35
N HIS A 385 -22.79 1.96 -0.05
CA HIS A 385 -24.02 1.22 0.18
C HIS A 385 -23.75 -0.24 0.46
N VAL A 386 -24.72 -0.90 1.08
CA VAL A 386 -24.62 -2.32 1.47
C VAL A 386 -24.52 -3.20 0.21
N ARG A 387 -23.66 -4.21 0.29
CA ARG A 387 -23.49 -5.29 -0.68
C ARG A 387 -23.38 -6.62 0.03
N THR A 388 -23.47 -7.70 -0.72
CA THR A 388 -23.18 -9.04 -0.21
C THR A 388 -21.81 -9.05 0.46
N ARG A 389 -21.79 -9.53 1.70
CA ARG A 389 -20.58 -9.65 2.52
C ARG A 389 -19.94 -11.00 2.25
N LEU A 390 -18.61 -11.03 2.11
CA LEU A 390 -17.87 -12.27 2.02
C LEU A 390 -18.11 -13.13 3.27
N PRO A 391 -18.44 -14.42 3.12
CA PRO A 391 -18.66 -15.28 4.26
C PRO A 391 -17.36 -15.45 5.06
N CYS A 392 -17.50 -15.45 6.39
CA CYS A 392 -16.42 -15.84 7.29
C CYS A 392 -16.64 -17.31 7.69
N PRO A 393 -15.68 -18.21 7.44
CA PRO A 393 -15.83 -19.65 7.72
C PRO A 393 -15.70 -19.97 9.22
N PHE A 394 -15.48 -18.97 10.07
CA PHE A 394 -15.24 -19.14 11.50
C PHE A 394 -16.23 -18.36 12.35
N LYS A 395 -16.48 -18.86 13.55
CA LYS A 395 -17.20 -18.19 14.64
C LYS A 395 -16.26 -17.92 15.81
N VAL A 396 -16.63 -16.94 16.62
CA VAL A 396 -15.90 -16.65 17.86
C VAL A 396 -15.99 -17.88 18.78
N ASN A 397 -14.86 -18.24 19.39
CA ASN A 397 -14.60 -19.43 20.20
C ASN A 397 -14.38 -20.74 19.45
N ASP A 398 -14.45 -20.77 18.11
CA ASP A 398 -14.03 -21.96 17.35
C ASP A 398 -12.57 -22.29 17.66
N VAL A 399 -12.26 -23.59 17.74
CA VAL A 399 -10.88 -24.09 17.75
C VAL A 399 -10.57 -24.65 16.37
N ILE A 400 -9.61 -24.02 15.69
CA ILE A 400 -9.31 -24.32 14.29
C ILE A 400 -7.86 -24.75 14.14
N SER A 401 -7.62 -25.69 13.22
CA SER A 401 -6.27 -26.05 12.79
C SER A 401 -5.83 -25.07 11.71
N ALA A 402 -4.74 -24.36 11.96
CA ALA A 402 -4.17 -23.36 11.05
C ALA A 402 -2.69 -23.63 10.80
N THR A 403 -2.21 -23.36 9.58
CA THR A 403 -0.80 -23.50 9.21
C THR A 403 -0.09 -22.17 9.45
N VAL A 404 1.02 -22.18 10.19
CA VAL A 404 1.82 -20.97 10.41
C VAL A 404 2.54 -20.60 9.11
N LEU A 405 2.35 -19.38 8.64
CA LEU A 405 2.94 -18.89 7.40
C LEU A 405 4.21 -18.07 7.65
N MET A 406 4.12 -17.11 8.58
CA MET A 406 5.19 -16.14 8.79
C MET A 406 5.07 -15.46 10.15
N ASP A 407 6.07 -14.64 10.45
CA ASP A 407 6.07 -13.79 11.63
C ASP A 407 5.07 -12.63 11.49
N GLY A 408 4.54 -12.18 12.62
CA GLY A 408 3.53 -11.11 12.66
C GLY A 408 4.10 -9.71 12.59
N ARG A 409 3.20 -8.73 12.52
CA ARG A 409 3.53 -7.31 12.43
C ARG A 409 4.10 -6.76 13.73
N VAL A 410 3.67 -7.29 14.87
CA VAL A 410 4.09 -6.88 16.22
C VAL A 410 4.70 -8.02 17.02
N ASN A 411 5.37 -7.69 18.13
CA ASN A 411 5.94 -8.70 19.03
C ASN A 411 4.86 -9.63 19.61
N GLY A 412 5.11 -10.93 19.54
CA GLY A 412 4.16 -11.97 19.98
C GLY A 412 3.00 -12.24 19.01
N GLU A 413 3.05 -11.69 17.80
CA GLU A 413 2.12 -12.02 16.72
C GLU A 413 2.76 -13.00 15.72
N ILE A 414 1.98 -13.97 15.25
CA ILE A 414 2.29 -14.78 14.07
C ILE A 414 1.10 -14.74 13.10
N ILE A 415 1.40 -14.91 11.82
CA ILE A 415 0.40 -15.01 10.75
C ILE A 415 0.24 -16.48 10.38
N ALA A 416 -0.99 -16.98 10.53
CA ALA A 416 -1.35 -18.33 10.13
C ALA A 416 -2.49 -18.28 9.10
N SER A 417 -2.74 -19.40 8.41
CA SER A 417 -3.89 -19.52 7.50
C SER A 417 -4.70 -20.79 7.70
N SER A 418 -5.99 -20.69 7.42
CA SER A 418 -6.91 -21.81 7.35
C SER A 418 -8.13 -21.42 6.52
N MET A 419 -8.68 -22.35 5.74
CA MET A 419 -9.87 -22.13 4.88
C MET A 419 -9.81 -20.82 4.07
N ASP A 420 -8.68 -20.60 3.39
CA ASP A 420 -8.43 -19.40 2.56
C ASP A 420 -8.60 -18.07 3.32
N ARG A 421 -8.21 -18.06 4.59
CA ARG A 421 -8.19 -16.86 5.42
C ARG A 421 -6.90 -16.75 6.20
N ILE A 422 -6.41 -15.52 6.33
CA ILE A 422 -5.38 -15.16 7.30
C ILE A 422 -5.98 -15.08 8.70
N ILE A 423 -5.22 -15.57 9.66
CA ILE A 423 -5.52 -15.53 11.08
C ILE A 423 -4.34 -14.86 11.78
N GLN A 424 -4.61 -13.71 12.41
CA GLN A 424 -3.67 -13.05 13.30
C GLN A 424 -3.65 -13.80 14.64
N VAL A 425 -2.60 -14.55 14.92
CA VAL A 425 -2.47 -15.27 16.19
C VAL A 425 -1.63 -14.45 17.15
N ILE A 426 -2.23 -13.98 18.22
CA ILE A 426 -1.62 -13.10 19.21
C ILE A 426 -1.16 -13.85 20.47
N ASN A 427 -0.27 -13.21 21.22
CA ASN A 427 0.36 -13.73 22.45
C ASN A 427 1.15 -15.03 22.24
N CYS A 428 1.69 -15.22 21.03
CA CYS A 428 2.57 -16.34 20.73
C CYS A 428 3.93 -16.12 21.40
N LYS A 429 4.35 -17.08 22.24
CA LYS A 429 5.68 -17.08 22.89
C LYS A 429 6.67 -18.02 22.20
N LEU A 430 6.22 -18.74 21.18
CA LEU A 430 7.06 -19.67 20.42
C LEU A 430 7.93 -18.87 19.45
N GLU A 431 9.14 -19.38 19.19
CA GLU A 431 10.00 -18.83 18.13
C GLU A 431 9.37 -19.15 16.76
N THR A 432 8.91 -18.13 16.04
CA THR A 432 8.20 -18.27 14.77
C THR A 432 8.99 -19.13 13.77
N CYS A 433 10.30 -18.91 13.64
CA CYS A 433 11.15 -19.66 12.69
C CYS A 433 11.13 -21.18 12.90
N LYS A 434 10.88 -21.66 14.13
CA LYS A 434 10.81 -23.10 14.45
C LYS A 434 9.45 -23.73 14.13
N ILE A 435 8.44 -22.91 13.83
CA ILE A 435 7.06 -23.35 13.65
C ILE A 435 6.43 -22.95 12.31
N ILE A 436 7.13 -22.19 11.45
CA ILE A 436 6.72 -21.95 10.06
C ILE A 436 6.42 -23.30 9.37
N GLY A 437 5.31 -23.36 8.64
CA GLY A 437 4.81 -24.55 7.94
C GLY A 437 4.11 -25.58 8.85
N LYS A 438 4.22 -25.47 10.19
CA LYS A 438 3.54 -26.39 11.10
C LYS A 438 2.07 -26.02 11.29
N ARG A 439 1.25 -27.02 11.58
CA ARG A 439 -0.15 -26.84 11.99
C ARG A 439 -0.23 -26.58 13.49
N ILE A 440 -1.01 -25.58 13.87
CA ILE A 440 -1.29 -25.19 15.25
C ILE A 440 -2.80 -25.14 15.50
N ASN A 441 -3.20 -25.36 16.74
CA ASN A 441 -4.59 -25.17 17.16
C ASN A 441 -4.78 -23.75 17.69
N VAL A 442 -5.71 -23.03 17.09
CA VAL A 442 -5.98 -21.63 17.38
C VAL A 442 -7.43 -21.48 17.85
N LYS A 443 -7.64 -20.86 19.01
CA LYS A 443 -8.95 -20.41 19.45
C LYS A 443 -9.25 -19.05 18.84
N VAL A 444 -10.33 -18.95 18.07
CA VAL A 444 -10.77 -17.71 17.43
C VAL A 444 -11.37 -16.76 18.47
N LEU A 445 -10.86 -15.52 18.51
CA LEU A 445 -11.28 -14.47 19.43
C LEU A 445 -12.16 -13.42 18.73
N ARG A 446 -11.98 -13.21 17.43
CA ARG A 446 -12.70 -12.20 16.64
C ARG A 446 -12.75 -12.59 15.16
N THR A 447 -13.84 -12.25 14.48
CA THR A 447 -14.06 -12.51 13.03
C THR A 447 -14.71 -11.34 12.28
N LYS A 448 -14.79 -10.15 12.90
CA LYS A 448 -15.49 -9.00 12.34
C LYS A 448 -14.89 -8.56 11.01
N ASP A 449 -15.73 -8.40 9.98
CA ASP A 449 -15.32 -8.00 8.62
C ASP A 449 -14.27 -8.94 7.99
N ASN A 450 -14.34 -10.23 8.30
CA ASN A 450 -13.31 -11.23 7.98
C ASN A 450 -11.92 -10.93 8.57
N ILE A 451 -11.77 -9.94 9.45
CA ILE A 451 -10.53 -9.74 10.21
C ILE A 451 -10.53 -10.73 11.36
N ILE A 452 -9.66 -11.74 11.27
CA ILE A 452 -9.66 -12.88 12.17
C ILE A 452 -8.49 -12.77 13.13
N VAL A 453 -8.80 -12.74 14.42
CA VAL A 453 -7.82 -12.74 15.51
C VAL A 453 -8.04 -13.99 16.34
N GLY A 454 -6.96 -14.69 16.66
CA GLY A 454 -6.98 -15.90 17.47
C GLY A 454 -5.82 -15.94 18.47
N THR A 455 -5.82 -16.96 19.32
CA THR A 455 -4.70 -17.26 20.22
C THR A 455 -4.44 -18.76 20.26
N LEU A 456 -3.21 -19.16 20.57
CA LEU A 456 -2.86 -20.58 20.67
C LEU A 456 -3.70 -21.26 21.75
N VAL A 457 -4.22 -22.45 21.44
CA VAL A 457 -4.76 -23.35 22.45
C VAL A 457 -3.58 -23.93 23.23
N LYS A 458 -3.68 -23.87 24.57
CA LYS A 458 -2.66 -24.43 25.47
C LYS A 458 -2.67 -25.94 25.46
#